data_AF-A0A2V9G996-F1
#
_entry.id   AF-A0A2V9G996-F1
#
_cell.length_a   1.000
_cell.length_b   1.000
_cell.length_c   1.000
_cell.angle_alpha   90.00
_cell.angle_beta   90.00
_cell.angle_gamma   90.00
#
_symmetry.space_group_name_H-M   'P 1'
#
loop_
_entity.id
_entity.type
_entity.pdbx_description
1 polymer ?
#
loop_
_entity_poly.entity_id
_entity_poly.type
_entity_poly.pdbx_seq_one_letter_code
_entity_poly.pdbx_strand_id
1 'polypeptide(L)'
;MPMSKQTMPEILTDGVREHQAVQAWLQIQSGSWEPGSLEVLQQRTYSTVYRLKHVNQEGARVIAKRCRVATAHIEQKIYEELLPLTGMPALYCYGLLEESEGEFCWLFLEDAGGVHYSPQLPHHRALAGRWLAETQLAAVSAGLRSGLPDRELDHYLRLLRACRAMLLHHLGCGALSAEDAALLCNIAAHLDALESLWGEVEKICEVMPPTLVHGDFVTKNLRIRAAARSPALLVFDWEFAGWGVPATDLAQFIDRVASPDLGLYCSILNRKQAHLDLRDIQAVAACGNLLRMVDQISWATADQEFVFPAQLVKAIDLLRSYESSILGALRAFERSWA
;
A
#
# COMPACT_ATOMS: atom_id res chain seq x y z
N MET A 1 -15.71 -11.33 -6.40
CA MET A 1 -15.42 -9.88 -6.46
C MET A 1 -16.31 -9.28 -7.54
N PRO A 2 -17.21 -8.33 -7.25
CA PRO A 2 -17.75 -7.54 -8.33
C PRO A 2 -16.54 -6.88 -8.99
N MET A 3 -16.40 -7.09 -10.30
CA MET A 3 -15.54 -6.26 -11.13
C MET A 3 -15.72 -4.81 -10.67
N SER A 4 -14.63 -4.03 -10.63
CA SER A 4 -14.76 -2.58 -10.72
C SER A 4 -15.77 -2.37 -11.84
N LYS A 5 -16.99 -1.94 -11.48
CA LYS A 5 -17.90 -1.38 -12.46
C LYS A 5 -17.01 -0.35 -13.14
N GLN A 6 -16.79 -0.52 -14.45
CA GLN A 6 -16.35 0.58 -15.29
C GLN A 6 -17.50 1.58 -15.25
N THR A 7 -17.63 2.28 -14.12
CA THR A 7 -18.36 3.52 -14.02
C THR A 7 -17.59 4.41 -14.98
N MET A 8 -18.29 4.95 -15.99
CA MET A 8 -17.66 5.95 -16.83
C MET A 8 -17.04 7.00 -15.92
N PRO A 9 -15.77 7.37 -16.14
CA PRO A 9 -15.12 8.35 -15.29
C PRO A 9 -15.98 9.61 -15.32
N GLU A 10 -16.35 10.08 -14.14
CA GLU A 10 -17.07 11.34 -13.99
C GLU A 10 -16.07 12.44 -14.33
N ILE A 11 -16.27 13.07 -15.50
CA ILE A 11 -15.42 14.14 -16.01
C ILE A 11 -16.21 15.43 -15.93
N LEU A 12 -15.67 16.36 -15.16
CA LEU A 12 -16.17 17.72 -15.02
C LEU A 12 -15.39 18.63 -15.97
N THR A 13 -16.11 19.28 -16.88
CA THR A 13 -15.60 20.28 -17.82
C THR A 13 -16.15 21.69 -17.55
N ASP A 14 -17.30 21.79 -16.88
CA ASP A 14 -17.90 23.04 -16.46
C ASP A 14 -17.62 23.28 -14.96
N GLY A 15 -17.41 24.54 -14.57
CA GLY A 15 -17.16 24.88 -13.17
C GLY A 15 -15.83 24.35 -12.60
N VAL A 16 -14.88 24.00 -13.47
CA VAL A 16 -13.60 23.37 -13.08
C VAL A 16 -12.80 24.29 -12.17
N ARG A 17 -12.80 25.59 -12.47
CA ARG A 17 -12.12 26.60 -11.66
C ARG A 17 -12.64 26.60 -10.22
N GLU A 18 -13.95 26.55 -10.02
CA GLU A 18 -14.59 26.64 -8.71
C GLU A 18 -14.40 25.38 -7.86
N HIS A 19 -13.96 24.28 -8.46
CA HIS A 19 -13.72 23.03 -7.74
C HIS A 19 -12.56 23.17 -6.73
N GLN A 20 -12.74 22.69 -5.51
CA GLN A 20 -11.78 22.84 -4.40
C GLN A 20 -10.38 22.30 -4.75
N ALA A 21 -10.29 21.14 -5.40
CA ALA A 21 -9.01 20.58 -5.85
C ALA A 21 -8.24 21.52 -6.81
N VAL A 22 -8.95 22.26 -7.67
CA VAL A 22 -8.35 23.21 -8.62
C VAL A 22 -7.95 24.49 -7.92
N GLN A 23 -8.80 25.00 -7.02
CA GLN A 23 -8.43 26.15 -6.19
C GLN A 23 -7.17 25.89 -5.36
N ALA A 24 -7.06 24.69 -4.77
CA ALA A 24 -5.86 24.27 -4.05
C ALA A 24 -4.63 24.18 -4.97
N TRP A 25 -4.77 23.60 -6.17
CA TRP A 25 -3.70 23.54 -7.17
C TRP A 25 -3.16 24.92 -7.55
N LEU A 26 -4.07 25.86 -7.83
CA LEU A 26 -3.74 27.22 -8.24
C LEU A 26 -3.02 28.03 -7.14
N GLN A 27 -3.15 27.63 -5.88
CA GLN A 27 -2.43 28.26 -4.76
C GLN A 27 -0.99 27.77 -4.63
N ILE A 28 -0.74 26.48 -4.87
CA ILE A 28 0.61 25.90 -4.73
C ILE A 28 1.52 26.33 -5.88
N GLN A 29 1.00 26.37 -7.10
CA GLN A 29 1.81 26.61 -8.29
C GLN A 29 1.66 28.06 -8.77
N SER A 30 2.66 28.90 -8.46
CA SER A 30 2.71 30.30 -8.91
C SER A 30 2.70 30.37 -10.44
N GLY A 31 1.68 31.01 -11.02
CA GLY A 31 1.53 31.10 -12.49
C GLY A 31 0.95 29.83 -13.14
N SER A 32 0.36 28.93 -12.36
CA SER A 32 -0.31 27.72 -12.86
C SER A 32 -1.43 28.02 -13.84
N TRP A 33 -1.49 27.20 -14.89
CA TRP A 33 -2.58 27.19 -15.85
C TRP A 33 -3.83 26.54 -15.26
N GLU A 34 -5.00 27.10 -15.57
CA GLU A 34 -6.29 26.53 -15.15
C GLU A 34 -6.51 25.17 -15.83
N PRO A 35 -6.65 24.06 -15.08
CA PRO A 35 -6.87 22.75 -15.66
C PRO A 35 -8.10 22.74 -16.57
N GLY A 36 -7.99 22.17 -17.76
CA GLY A 36 -9.09 22.16 -18.74
C GLY A 36 -10.20 21.16 -18.43
N SER A 37 -9.95 20.18 -17.56
CA SER A 37 -10.97 19.26 -17.04
C SER A 37 -10.48 18.55 -15.78
N LEU A 38 -11.43 18.05 -15.00
CA LEU A 38 -11.19 17.29 -13.79
C LEU A 38 -11.92 15.94 -13.87
N GLU A 39 -11.20 14.87 -13.58
CA GLU A 39 -11.74 13.50 -13.58
C GLU A 39 -11.75 12.94 -12.15
N VAL A 40 -12.89 12.44 -11.70
CA VAL A 40 -13.01 11.80 -10.38
C VAL A 40 -12.48 10.37 -10.44
N LEU A 41 -11.41 10.07 -9.70
CA LEU A 41 -10.82 8.72 -9.62
C LEU A 41 -11.29 7.95 -8.39
N GLN A 42 -11.45 8.64 -7.27
CA GLN A 42 -11.90 8.06 -6.02
C GLN A 42 -12.66 9.10 -5.20
N GLN A 43 -13.77 8.68 -4.59
CA GLN A 43 -14.50 9.49 -3.62
C GLN A 43 -14.83 8.65 -2.39
N ARG A 44 -14.13 8.92 -1.29
CA ARG A 44 -14.38 8.34 0.05
C ARG A 44 -14.41 9.44 1.08
N THR A 45 -15.00 9.16 2.24
CA THR A 45 -15.14 10.11 3.36
C THR A 45 -13.81 10.76 3.75
N TYR A 46 -12.74 9.97 3.84
CA TYR A 46 -11.43 10.44 4.32
C TYR A 46 -10.36 10.53 3.23
N SER A 47 -10.69 10.15 1.99
CA SER A 47 -9.76 10.25 0.86
C SER A 47 -10.50 10.40 -0.47
N THR A 48 -10.27 11.52 -1.14
CA THR A 48 -10.76 11.77 -2.50
C THR A 48 -9.59 12.01 -3.43
N VAL A 49 -9.68 11.49 -4.66
CA VAL A 49 -8.60 11.57 -5.65
C VAL A 49 -9.18 12.02 -6.98
N TYR A 50 -8.56 13.05 -7.55
CA TYR A 50 -8.93 13.63 -8.83
C TYR A 50 -7.73 13.62 -9.76
N ARG A 51 -7.99 13.56 -11.06
CA ARG A 51 -7.00 13.83 -12.10
C ARG A 51 -7.33 15.17 -12.76
N LEU A 52 -6.44 16.13 -12.60
CA LEU A 52 -6.45 17.40 -13.30
C LEU A 52 -5.75 17.22 -14.64
N LYS A 53 -6.42 17.59 -15.74
CA LYS A 53 -5.87 17.47 -17.11
C LYS A 53 -5.58 18.85 -17.70
N HIS A 54 -4.59 18.90 -18.59
CA HIS A 54 -4.16 20.13 -19.26
C HIS A 54 -3.73 21.22 -18.27
N VAL A 55 -2.88 20.85 -17.31
CA VAL A 55 -2.36 21.80 -16.31
C VAL A 55 -1.21 22.68 -16.83
N ASN A 56 -0.81 22.51 -18.09
CA ASN A 56 0.16 23.32 -18.81
C ASN A 56 -0.05 23.20 -20.34
N GLN A 57 0.75 23.94 -21.12
CA GLN A 57 0.69 23.93 -22.60
C GLN A 57 0.96 22.55 -23.23
N GLU A 58 1.71 21.69 -22.54
CA GLU A 58 2.04 20.34 -23.00
C GLU A 58 0.94 19.32 -22.68
N GLY A 59 -0.15 19.74 -22.03
CA GLY A 59 -1.25 18.85 -21.69
C GLY A 59 -0.94 17.92 -20.51
N ALA A 60 -0.03 18.31 -19.61
CA ALA A 60 0.34 17.52 -18.45
C ALA A 60 -0.86 17.19 -17.55
N ARG A 61 -0.71 16.11 -16.78
CA ARG A 61 -1.72 15.55 -15.90
C ARG A 61 -1.20 15.49 -14.47
N VAL A 62 -2.04 15.90 -13.53
CA VAL A 62 -1.72 15.94 -12.09
C VAL A 62 -2.77 15.16 -11.33
N ILE A 63 -2.34 14.39 -10.34
CA ILE A 63 -3.21 13.75 -9.37
C ILE A 63 -3.33 14.67 -8.16
N ALA A 64 -4.55 15.07 -7.85
CA ALA A 64 -4.89 15.80 -6.64
C ALA A 64 -5.53 14.82 -5.64
N LYS A 65 -4.83 14.53 -4.54
CA LYS A 65 -5.30 13.63 -3.46
C LYS A 65 -5.63 14.48 -2.24
N ARG A 66 -6.89 14.48 -1.82
CA ARG A 66 -7.29 14.97 -0.50
C ARG A 66 -7.20 13.81 0.49
N CYS A 67 -6.45 13.99 1.57
CA CYS A 67 -6.33 12.98 2.63
C CYS A 67 -6.03 13.66 3.97
N ARG A 68 -5.93 12.86 5.04
CA ARG A 68 -5.56 13.39 6.36
C ARG A 68 -4.15 13.98 6.33
N VAL A 69 -3.95 15.06 7.08
CA VAL A 69 -2.66 15.77 7.20
C VAL A 69 -1.51 14.81 7.50
N ALA A 70 -1.68 13.95 8.51
CA ALA A 70 -0.65 12.98 8.89
C ALA A 70 -0.24 12.04 7.73
N THR A 71 -1.19 11.62 6.89
CA THR A 71 -0.92 10.75 5.74
C THR A 71 -0.14 11.50 4.66
N ALA A 72 -0.56 12.71 4.29
CA ALA A 72 0.14 13.45 3.23
C ALA A 72 1.55 13.86 3.61
N HIS A 73 1.81 14.19 4.88
CA HIS A 73 3.17 14.51 5.34
C HIS A 73 4.12 13.32 5.20
N ILE A 74 3.64 12.09 5.45
CA ILE A 74 4.42 10.87 5.21
C ILE A 74 4.72 10.72 3.71
N GLU A 75 3.71 10.85 2.85
CA GLU A 75 3.89 10.72 1.40
C GLU A 75 4.83 11.80 0.84
N GLN A 76 4.63 13.07 1.23
CA GLN A 76 5.48 14.19 0.82
C GLN A 76 6.92 13.94 1.21
N LYS A 77 7.17 13.57 2.47
CA LYS A 77 8.51 13.27 2.96
C LYS A 77 9.19 12.19 2.14
N ILE A 78 8.47 11.14 1.76
CA ILE A 78 9.01 10.08 0.92
C ILE A 78 9.37 10.61 -0.47
N TYR A 79 8.50 11.38 -1.11
CA TYR A 79 8.79 11.94 -2.44
C TYR A 79 9.89 12.99 -2.45
N GLU A 80 9.96 13.86 -1.45
CA GLU A 80 10.86 15.02 -1.44
C GLU A 80 12.21 14.73 -0.77
N GLU A 81 12.25 13.88 0.25
CA GLU A 81 13.48 13.58 0.99
C GLU A 81 14.05 12.20 0.66
N LEU A 82 13.22 11.16 0.55
CA LEU A 82 13.71 9.78 0.47
C LEU A 82 14.00 9.34 -0.96
N LEU A 83 12.98 9.38 -1.84
CA LEU A 83 13.10 8.88 -3.21
C LEU A 83 14.24 9.53 -4.01
N PRO A 84 14.55 10.83 -3.87
CA PRO A 84 15.69 11.44 -4.53
C PRO A 84 17.05 10.81 -4.16
N LEU A 85 17.17 10.24 -2.95
CA LEU A 85 18.39 9.57 -2.48
C LEU A 85 18.56 8.16 -3.08
N THR A 86 17.47 7.55 -3.56
CA THR A 86 17.49 6.19 -4.10
C THR A 86 18.05 6.11 -5.52
N GLY A 87 18.01 7.23 -6.27
CA GLY A 87 18.27 7.24 -7.71
C GLY A 87 17.23 6.45 -8.53
N MET A 88 16.18 5.92 -7.90
CA MET A 88 15.09 5.21 -8.55
C MET A 88 14.08 6.21 -9.15
N PRO A 89 13.41 5.84 -10.26
CA PRO A 89 12.33 6.64 -10.80
C PRO A 89 11.21 6.86 -9.77
N ALA A 90 10.76 8.11 -9.65
CA ALA A 90 9.71 8.55 -8.74
C ALA A 90 8.76 9.52 -9.46
N LEU A 91 7.55 9.64 -8.94
CA LEU A 91 6.65 10.72 -9.36
C LEU A 91 7.16 12.05 -8.83
N TYR A 92 6.94 13.11 -9.60
CA TYR A 92 7.18 14.46 -9.11
C TYR A 92 6.11 14.84 -8.09
N CYS A 93 6.53 15.27 -6.90
CA CYS A 93 5.64 15.89 -5.91
C CYS A 93 5.62 17.40 -6.14
N TYR A 94 4.45 17.94 -6.47
CA TYR A 94 4.26 19.37 -6.69
C TYR A 94 4.09 20.16 -5.39
N GLY A 95 3.84 19.47 -4.28
CA GLY A 95 3.67 20.02 -2.94
C GLY A 95 2.33 19.67 -2.30
N LEU A 96 2.14 20.18 -1.08
CA LEU A 96 0.91 20.04 -0.31
C LEU A 96 0.29 21.39 0.07
N LEU A 97 -1.02 21.37 0.32
CA LEU A 97 -1.77 22.49 0.89
C LEU A 97 -2.72 21.98 1.97
N GLU A 98 -2.50 22.41 3.20
CA GLU A 98 -3.41 22.11 4.32
C GLU A 98 -4.70 22.92 4.20
N GLU A 99 -5.85 22.29 4.48
CA GLU A 99 -7.13 22.99 4.52
C GLU A 99 -7.26 23.78 5.83
N SER A 100 -8.06 24.86 5.80
CA SER A 100 -8.25 25.75 6.95
C SER A 100 -8.82 25.07 8.21
N GLU A 101 -9.51 23.95 8.05
CA GLU A 101 -10.06 23.15 9.15
C GLU A 101 -9.03 22.21 9.80
N GLY A 102 -7.83 22.08 9.22
CA GLY A 102 -6.66 21.42 9.82
C GLY A 102 -6.68 19.89 9.85
N GLU A 103 -7.80 19.22 9.55
CA GLU A 103 -7.86 17.75 9.51
C GLU A 103 -7.31 17.17 8.18
N PHE A 104 -7.54 17.89 7.08
CA PHE A 104 -7.25 17.43 5.73
C PHE A 104 -6.28 18.33 5.00
N CYS A 105 -5.64 17.75 3.99
CA CYS A 105 -4.74 18.44 3.09
C CYS A 105 -4.87 17.89 1.68
N TRP A 106 -4.51 18.73 0.72
CA TRP A 106 -4.32 18.36 -0.68
C TRP A 106 -2.85 18.05 -0.94
N LEU A 107 -2.59 16.90 -1.53
CA LEU A 107 -1.29 16.50 -2.06
C LEU A 107 -1.38 16.42 -3.59
N PHE A 108 -0.41 17.02 -4.28
CA PHE A 108 -0.38 17.06 -5.74
C PHE A 108 0.82 16.30 -6.29
N LEU A 109 0.55 15.30 -7.12
CA LEU A 109 1.56 14.39 -7.66
C LEU A 109 1.47 14.34 -9.19
N GLU A 110 2.59 14.05 -9.85
CA GLU A 110 2.61 13.68 -11.27
C GLU A 110 1.65 12.50 -11.52
N ASP A 111 0.84 12.56 -12.59
CA ASP A 111 0.13 11.37 -13.04
C ASP A 111 1.15 10.36 -13.58
N ALA A 112 1.26 9.21 -12.90
CA ALA A 112 2.18 8.14 -13.27
C ALA A 112 2.06 7.74 -14.75
N GLY A 113 0.84 7.76 -15.30
CA GLY A 113 0.55 7.28 -16.64
C GLY A 113 1.06 5.85 -16.86
N GLY A 114 1.65 5.60 -18.03
CA GLY A 114 2.30 4.33 -18.33
C GLY A 114 1.34 3.14 -18.45
N VAL A 115 1.93 1.95 -18.54
CA VAL A 115 1.17 0.69 -18.57
C VAL A 115 1.01 0.14 -17.16
N HIS A 116 -0.08 -0.60 -16.94
CA HIS A 116 -0.35 -1.25 -15.67
C HIS A 116 0.72 -2.30 -15.36
N TYR A 117 1.17 -2.35 -14.11
CA TYR A 117 1.99 -3.43 -13.62
C TYR A 117 1.21 -4.76 -13.65
N SER A 118 1.93 -5.86 -13.88
CA SER A 118 1.35 -7.21 -13.88
C SER A 118 2.36 -8.20 -13.29
N PRO A 119 2.02 -8.92 -12.20
CA PRO A 119 2.90 -9.91 -11.58
C PRO A 119 3.06 -11.19 -12.41
N GLN A 120 2.24 -11.36 -13.45
CA GLN A 120 2.33 -12.46 -14.41
C GLN A 120 3.50 -12.27 -15.38
N LEU A 121 4.01 -11.03 -15.53
CA LEU A 121 5.11 -10.71 -16.42
C LEU A 121 6.46 -10.73 -15.66
N PRO A 122 7.39 -11.65 -15.99
CA PRO A 122 8.66 -11.76 -15.26
C PRO A 122 9.48 -10.46 -15.24
N HIS A 123 9.46 -9.70 -16.32
CA HIS A 123 10.18 -8.43 -16.42
C HIS A 123 9.59 -7.33 -15.53
N HIS A 124 8.28 -7.34 -15.26
CA HIS A 124 7.67 -6.44 -14.27
C HIS A 124 8.13 -6.79 -12.85
N ARG A 125 8.11 -8.08 -12.50
CA ARG A 125 8.62 -8.55 -11.20
C ARG A 125 10.09 -8.21 -10.99
N ALA A 126 10.90 -8.31 -12.05
CA ALA A 126 12.31 -7.91 -12.01
C ALA A 126 12.47 -6.41 -11.72
N LEU A 127 11.64 -5.55 -12.31
CA LEU A 127 11.65 -4.12 -11.99
C LEU A 127 11.25 -3.87 -10.53
N ALA A 128 10.26 -4.59 -10.01
CA ALA A 128 9.85 -4.49 -8.61
C ALA A 128 10.93 -4.97 -7.62
N GLY A 129 11.55 -6.13 -7.88
CA GLY A 129 12.65 -6.63 -7.06
C GLY A 129 13.85 -5.71 -7.06
N ARG A 130 14.21 -5.15 -8.23
CA ARG A 130 15.25 -4.12 -8.32
C ARG A 130 14.89 -2.87 -7.53
N TRP A 131 13.69 -2.36 -7.72
CA TRP A 131 13.24 -1.14 -7.07
C TRP A 131 13.31 -1.26 -5.55
N LEU A 132 12.78 -2.34 -4.98
CA LEU A 132 12.83 -2.57 -3.53
C LEU A 132 14.27 -2.68 -3.01
N ALA A 133 15.15 -3.41 -3.71
CA ALA A 133 16.53 -3.61 -3.27
C ALA A 133 17.35 -2.31 -3.29
N GLU A 134 17.29 -1.54 -4.39
CA GLU A 134 18.05 -0.29 -4.53
C GLU A 134 17.51 0.77 -3.54
N THR A 135 16.18 0.87 -3.37
CA THR A 135 15.56 1.75 -2.37
C THR A 135 16.00 1.38 -0.95
N GLN A 136 16.03 0.09 -0.60
CA GLN A 136 16.49 -0.36 0.72
C GLN A 136 17.95 0.01 0.99
N LEU A 137 18.85 -0.22 0.02
CA LEU A 137 20.26 0.15 0.17
C LEU A 137 20.45 1.66 0.38
N ALA A 138 19.67 2.48 -0.33
CA ALA A 138 19.69 3.93 -0.18
C ALA A 138 19.09 4.40 1.16
N ALA A 139 17.94 3.85 1.55
CA ALA A 139 17.24 4.20 2.78
C ALA A 139 18.08 3.93 4.03
N VAL A 140 18.76 2.77 4.08
CA VAL A 140 19.67 2.40 5.18
C VAL A 140 20.83 3.41 5.30
N SER A 141 21.34 3.90 4.17
CA SER A 141 22.45 4.86 4.14
C SER A 141 22.04 6.27 4.60
N ALA A 142 20.75 6.61 4.49
CA ALA A 142 20.23 7.95 4.74
C ALA A 142 19.72 8.19 6.18
N GLY A 143 19.58 7.14 7.01
CA GLY A 143 19.21 7.29 8.42
C GLY A 143 17.79 7.82 8.68
N LEU A 144 16.86 7.61 7.75
CA LEU A 144 15.53 8.24 7.71
C LEU A 144 14.47 7.67 8.68
N ARG A 145 14.88 6.83 9.63
CA ARG A 145 13.98 6.12 10.56
C ARG A 145 13.11 7.05 11.40
N SER A 146 13.63 8.18 11.86
CA SER A 146 12.98 9.02 12.88
C SER A 146 11.70 9.75 12.44
N GLY A 147 11.37 9.73 11.14
CA GLY A 147 10.22 10.45 10.59
C GLY A 147 9.16 9.56 9.93
N LEU A 148 9.23 8.24 10.11
CA LEU A 148 8.31 7.29 9.48
C LEU A 148 7.59 6.45 10.55
N PRO A 149 6.32 6.05 10.32
CA PRO A 149 5.61 5.15 11.21
C PRO A 149 6.33 3.82 11.42
N ASP A 150 6.13 3.23 12.60
CA ASP A 150 6.63 1.90 12.93
C ASP A 150 5.96 0.82 12.07
N ARG A 151 6.78 0.02 11.38
CA ARG A 151 6.39 -1.17 10.61
C ARG A 151 7.21 -2.39 11.01
N GLU A 152 7.72 -2.42 12.24
CA GLU A 152 8.33 -3.60 12.83
C GLU A 152 7.27 -4.68 13.12
N LEU A 153 7.68 -5.89 13.48
CA LEU A 153 6.76 -7.01 13.71
C LEU A 153 5.72 -6.71 14.81
N ASP A 154 6.09 -6.00 15.87
CA ASP A 154 5.18 -5.59 16.93
C ASP A 154 3.96 -4.82 16.41
N HIS A 155 4.12 -4.05 15.33
CA HIS A 155 3.00 -3.39 14.66
C HIS A 155 1.96 -4.40 14.17
N TYR A 156 2.41 -5.43 13.46
CA TYR A 156 1.55 -6.46 12.90
C TYR A 156 0.94 -7.36 13.98
N LEU A 157 1.66 -7.66 15.07
CA LEU A 157 1.11 -8.40 16.20
C LEU A 157 -0.03 -7.64 16.89
N ARG A 158 0.13 -6.32 17.05
CA ARG A 158 -0.95 -5.46 17.58
C ARG A 158 -2.17 -5.48 16.66
N LEU A 159 -1.97 -5.38 15.35
CA LEU A 159 -3.07 -5.46 14.37
C LEU A 159 -3.78 -6.81 14.43
N LEU A 160 -3.02 -7.92 14.47
CA LEU A 160 -3.56 -9.28 14.58
C LEU A 160 -4.48 -9.40 15.80
N ARG A 161 -3.97 -9.00 16.97
CA ARG A 161 -4.72 -9.07 18.24
C ARG A 161 -5.96 -8.18 18.22
N ALA A 162 -5.85 -6.97 17.67
CA ALA A 162 -6.98 -6.05 17.52
C ALA A 162 -8.06 -6.60 16.59
N CYS A 163 -7.67 -7.15 15.44
CA CYS A 163 -8.59 -7.80 14.51
C CYS A 163 -9.35 -8.94 15.19
N ARG A 164 -8.63 -9.85 15.87
CA ARG A 164 -9.25 -10.96 16.59
C ARG A 164 -10.23 -10.47 17.66
N ALA A 165 -9.82 -9.52 18.49
CA ALA A 165 -10.67 -9.00 19.57
C ALA A 165 -12.00 -8.44 19.03
N MET A 166 -11.94 -7.71 17.92
CA MET A 166 -13.13 -7.15 17.29
C MET A 166 -13.99 -8.22 16.60
N LEU A 167 -13.41 -9.24 15.97
CA LEU A 167 -14.18 -10.40 15.44
C LEU A 167 -14.96 -11.11 16.56
N LEU A 168 -14.30 -11.36 17.69
CA LEU A 168 -14.92 -11.98 18.87
C LEU A 168 -16.01 -11.08 19.50
N HIS A 169 -15.80 -9.75 19.49
CA HIS A 169 -16.80 -8.80 19.94
C HIS A 169 -18.10 -8.92 19.12
N HIS A 170 -18.01 -8.93 17.80
CA HIS A 170 -19.19 -9.07 16.92
C HIS A 170 -19.90 -10.41 17.08
N LEU A 171 -19.16 -11.50 17.32
CA LEU A 171 -19.73 -12.80 17.66
C LEU A 171 -20.56 -12.75 18.95
N GLY A 172 -20.09 -12.01 19.95
CA GLY A 172 -20.80 -11.82 21.23
C GLY A 172 -22.06 -10.96 21.16
N CYS A 173 -22.20 -10.10 20.15
CA CYS A 173 -23.36 -9.22 19.99
C CYS A 173 -24.63 -9.92 19.47
N GLY A 174 -24.52 -11.16 18.96
CA GLY A 174 -25.69 -11.99 18.58
C GLY A 174 -26.48 -11.53 17.35
N ALA A 175 -25.98 -10.58 16.57
CA ALA A 175 -26.67 -9.98 15.41
C ALA A 175 -26.27 -10.60 14.04
N LEU A 176 -25.59 -11.75 14.05
CA LEU A 176 -25.03 -12.39 12.85
C LEU A 176 -25.86 -13.60 12.40
N SER A 177 -25.86 -13.87 11.10
CA SER A 177 -26.33 -15.15 10.57
C SER A 177 -25.42 -16.30 11.03
N ALA A 178 -25.90 -17.54 11.00
CA ALA A 178 -25.08 -18.70 11.37
C ALA A 178 -23.84 -18.86 10.44
N GLU A 179 -23.99 -18.50 9.17
CA GLU A 179 -22.90 -18.54 8.19
C GLU A 179 -21.85 -17.46 8.48
N ASP A 180 -22.28 -16.24 8.76
CA ASP A 180 -21.36 -15.14 9.09
C ASP A 180 -20.65 -15.39 10.42
N ALA A 181 -21.36 -15.92 11.41
CA ALA A 181 -20.75 -16.31 12.68
C ALA A 181 -19.69 -17.41 12.47
N ALA A 182 -19.96 -18.42 11.64
CA ALA A 182 -18.98 -19.45 11.33
C ALA A 182 -17.74 -18.87 10.62
N LEU A 183 -17.93 -17.96 9.65
CA LEU A 183 -16.84 -17.26 8.98
C LEU A 183 -15.96 -16.47 9.97
N LEU A 184 -16.57 -15.66 10.84
CA LEU A 184 -15.80 -14.87 11.82
C LEU A 184 -15.04 -15.77 12.80
N CYS A 185 -15.66 -16.87 13.25
CA CYS A 185 -15.01 -17.88 14.08
C CYS A 185 -13.80 -18.51 13.38
N ASN A 186 -13.92 -18.88 12.10
CA ASN A 186 -12.83 -19.46 11.33
C ASN A 186 -11.65 -18.49 11.18
N ILE A 187 -11.94 -17.22 10.85
CA ILE A 187 -10.89 -16.20 10.71
C ILE A 187 -10.21 -15.94 12.05
N ALA A 188 -10.96 -15.86 13.15
CA ALA A 188 -10.39 -15.74 14.49
C ALA A 188 -9.44 -16.91 14.81
N ALA A 189 -9.84 -18.15 14.48
CA ALA A 189 -8.99 -19.33 14.66
C ALA A 189 -7.73 -19.29 13.77
N HIS A 190 -7.82 -18.77 12.55
CA HIS A 190 -6.63 -18.56 11.70
C HIS A 190 -5.67 -17.52 12.28
N LEU A 191 -6.18 -16.45 12.91
CA LEU A 191 -5.36 -15.46 13.61
C LEU A 191 -4.68 -16.07 14.86
N ASP A 192 -5.37 -16.95 15.59
CA ASP A 192 -4.78 -17.70 16.71
C ASP A 192 -3.66 -18.63 16.24
N ALA A 193 -3.87 -19.34 15.12
CA ALA A 193 -2.83 -20.17 14.53
C ALA A 193 -1.60 -19.33 14.13
N LEU A 194 -1.81 -18.17 13.50
CA LEU A 194 -0.73 -17.25 13.14
C LEU A 194 0.02 -16.72 14.37
N GLU A 195 -0.69 -16.31 15.43
CA GLU A 195 -0.04 -15.87 16.66
C GLU A 195 0.73 -16.99 17.35
N SER A 196 0.28 -18.25 17.25
CA SER A 196 1.03 -19.39 17.79
C SER A 196 2.39 -19.60 17.09
N LEU A 197 2.51 -19.17 15.84
CA LEU A 197 3.71 -19.25 15.01
C LEU A 197 4.58 -17.98 15.09
N TRP A 198 4.21 -17.02 15.94
CA TRP A 198 4.84 -15.69 15.94
C TRP A 198 6.34 -15.72 16.20
N GLY A 199 6.81 -16.56 17.12
CA GLY A 199 8.24 -16.71 17.40
C GLY A 199 9.05 -17.19 16.18
N GLU A 200 8.46 -18.02 15.32
CA GLU A 200 9.11 -18.41 14.05
C GLU A 200 9.09 -17.25 13.04
N VAL A 201 8.01 -16.48 12.97
CA VAL A 201 7.94 -15.27 12.14
C VAL A 201 9.03 -14.27 12.55
N GLU A 202 9.23 -14.05 13.86
CA GLU A 202 10.28 -13.19 14.39
C GLU A 202 11.67 -13.67 13.98
N LYS A 203 11.96 -14.94 14.23
CA LYS A 203 13.25 -15.55 13.90
C LYS A 203 13.57 -15.49 12.40
N ILE A 204 12.58 -15.74 11.54
CA ILE A 204 12.76 -15.66 10.08
C ILE A 204 13.03 -14.22 9.65
N CYS A 205 12.29 -13.25 10.19
CA CYS A 205 12.39 -11.86 9.79
C CYS A 205 13.64 -11.16 10.32
N GLU A 206 14.25 -11.66 11.41
CA GLU A 206 15.46 -11.09 12.03
C GLU A 206 16.66 -11.01 11.07
N VAL A 207 16.69 -11.85 10.03
CA VAL A 207 17.74 -11.83 9.01
C VAL A 207 17.75 -10.56 8.17
N MET A 208 16.62 -9.84 8.10
CA MET A 208 16.47 -8.65 7.27
C MET A 208 16.59 -7.37 8.11
N PRO A 209 17.50 -6.46 7.74
CA PRO A 209 17.57 -5.17 8.42
C PRO A 209 16.30 -4.35 8.15
N PRO A 210 15.80 -3.59 9.15
CA PRO A 210 14.71 -2.65 8.95
C PRO A 210 15.02 -1.63 7.85
N THR A 211 14.02 -1.32 7.05
CA THR A 211 14.11 -0.45 5.87
C THR A 211 12.82 0.34 5.68
N LEU A 212 12.77 1.20 4.67
CA LEU A 212 11.51 1.71 4.14
C LEU A 212 10.63 0.55 3.66
N VAL A 213 9.42 0.49 4.20
CA VAL A 213 8.33 -0.41 3.80
C VAL A 213 7.25 0.46 3.16
N HIS A 214 6.81 0.11 1.97
CA HIS A 214 5.66 0.73 1.31
C HIS A 214 4.35 0.33 2.00
N GLY A 215 4.20 -0.93 2.40
CA GLY A 215 3.08 -1.42 3.23
C GLY A 215 1.80 -1.73 2.44
N ASP A 216 1.60 -1.11 1.27
CA ASP A 216 0.60 -1.53 0.27
C ASP A 216 1.23 -1.73 -1.13
N PHE A 217 2.31 -2.52 -1.23
CA PHE A 217 3.04 -2.73 -2.48
C PHE A 217 2.31 -3.68 -3.45
N VAL A 218 1.23 -3.18 -4.03
CA VAL A 218 0.27 -3.92 -4.87
C VAL A 218 0.19 -3.38 -6.29
N THR A 219 -0.28 -4.20 -7.23
CA THR A 219 -0.36 -3.89 -8.67
C THR A 219 -1.03 -2.55 -9.01
N LYS A 220 -2.05 -2.11 -8.26
CA LYS A 220 -2.73 -0.82 -8.50
C LYS A 220 -1.82 0.39 -8.26
N ASN A 221 -0.86 0.26 -7.35
CA ASN A 221 0.06 1.30 -6.87
C ASN A 221 1.37 1.34 -7.67
N LEU A 222 1.42 0.57 -8.77
CA LEU A 222 2.59 0.40 -9.62
C LEU A 222 2.25 0.72 -11.08
N ARG A 223 3.13 1.46 -11.75
CA ARG A 223 3.05 1.72 -13.19
C ARG A 223 4.41 1.53 -13.85
N ILE A 224 4.39 1.09 -15.11
CA ILE A 224 5.59 1.00 -15.93
C ILE A 224 5.59 2.14 -16.93
N ARG A 225 6.56 3.04 -16.80
CA ARG A 225 6.81 4.13 -17.74
C ARG A 225 7.87 3.70 -18.75
N ALA A 226 7.57 3.89 -20.03
CA ALA A 226 8.58 3.71 -21.07
C ALA A 226 9.69 4.76 -20.88
N ALA A 227 10.94 4.33 -20.97
CA ALA A 227 12.10 5.21 -20.89
C ALA A 227 13.16 4.76 -21.91
N ALA A 228 13.99 5.70 -22.36
CA ALA A 228 14.90 5.50 -23.51
C ALA A 228 15.91 4.36 -23.33
N ARG A 229 16.28 4.02 -22.09
CA ARG A 229 17.23 2.95 -21.77
C ARG A 229 16.56 1.67 -21.28
N SER A 230 15.65 1.79 -20.33
CA SER A 230 14.93 0.67 -19.74
C SER A 230 13.59 1.17 -19.19
N PRO A 231 12.53 0.35 -19.19
CA PRO A 231 11.29 0.70 -18.53
C PRO A 231 11.54 1.05 -17.06
N ALA A 232 10.86 2.08 -16.57
CA ALA A 232 10.92 2.54 -15.20
C ALA A 232 9.69 2.05 -14.42
N LEU A 233 9.91 1.47 -13.24
CA LEU A 233 8.83 1.23 -12.29
C LEU A 233 8.60 2.52 -11.48
N LEU A 234 7.35 2.96 -11.48
CA LEU A 234 6.86 4.03 -10.63
C LEU A 234 6.04 3.42 -9.51
N VAL A 235 6.36 3.84 -8.29
CA VAL A 235 5.70 3.41 -7.05
C VAL A 235 5.08 4.64 -6.41
N PHE A 236 3.81 4.53 -6.04
CA PHE A 236 3.02 5.63 -5.49
C PHE A 236 1.97 5.13 -4.52
N ASP A 237 1.27 6.07 -3.86
CA ASP A 237 0.32 5.79 -2.78
C ASP A 237 1.02 5.28 -1.52
N TRP A 238 1.83 6.17 -0.93
CA TRP A 238 2.70 5.88 0.22
C TRP A 238 1.97 5.99 1.57
N GLU A 239 0.65 5.92 1.57
CA GLU A 239 -0.18 6.19 2.77
C GLU A 239 0.08 5.21 3.93
N PHE A 240 0.52 3.99 3.60
CA PHE A 240 0.84 2.94 4.57
C PHE A 240 2.34 2.81 4.81
N ALA A 241 3.15 3.71 4.27
CA ALA A 241 4.58 3.58 4.36
C ALA A 241 5.09 3.72 5.80
N GLY A 242 6.22 3.10 6.08
CA GLY A 242 6.87 3.19 7.38
C GLY A 242 8.26 2.60 7.37
N TRP A 243 8.84 2.47 8.56
CA TRP A 243 10.16 1.89 8.77
C TRP A 243 10.06 0.58 9.54
N GLY A 244 10.58 -0.51 8.98
CA GLY A 244 10.53 -1.83 9.61
C GLY A 244 10.90 -2.98 8.67
N VAL A 245 10.36 -4.17 8.93
CA VAL A 245 10.69 -5.40 8.19
C VAL A 245 10.07 -5.37 6.78
N PRO A 246 10.83 -5.66 5.70
CA PRO A 246 10.34 -5.56 4.31
C PRO A 246 9.37 -6.69 3.89
N ALA A 247 8.93 -7.53 4.82
CA ALA A 247 8.23 -8.78 4.54
C ALA A 247 6.97 -8.57 3.67
N THR A 248 6.12 -7.60 4.02
CA THR A 248 4.86 -7.33 3.29
C THR A 248 5.08 -6.89 1.85
N ASP A 249 6.15 -6.13 1.57
CA ASP A 249 6.49 -5.71 0.20
C ASP A 249 7.11 -6.85 -0.63
N LEU A 250 7.68 -7.86 0.05
CA LEU A 250 8.23 -9.07 -0.57
C LEU A 250 7.18 -10.17 -0.80
N ALA A 251 5.95 -9.99 -0.30
CA ALA A 251 4.86 -10.96 -0.43
C ALA A 251 4.67 -11.45 -1.88
N GLN A 252 4.35 -12.74 -2.01
CA GLN A 252 4.30 -13.47 -3.27
C GLN A 252 2.92 -14.07 -3.51
N PHE A 253 2.33 -13.72 -4.67
CA PHE A 253 1.15 -14.36 -5.24
C PHE A 253 -0.09 -14.45 -4.34
N ILE A 254 -0.22 -13.52 -3.38
CA ILE A 254 -1.42 -13.36 -2.56
C ILE A 254 -2.16 -12.07 -2.96
N ASP A 255 -3.48 -12.16 -3.14
CA ASP A 255 -4.33 -11.04 -3.56
C ASP A 255 -3.75 -10.27 -4.77
N ARG A 256 -3.37 -8.99 -4.60
CA ARG A 256 -2.88 -8.10 -5.66
C ARG A 256 -1.44 -7.65 -5.41
N VAL A 257 -0.68 -8.34 -4.56
CA VAL A 257 0.72 -7.99 -4.29
C VAL A 257 1.58 -8.00 -5.56
N ALA A 258 2.60 -7.15 -5.58
CA ALA A 258 3.48 -7.03 -6.73
C ALA A 258 4.24 -8.32 -7.07
N SER A 259 4.46 -9.19 -6.08
CA SER A 259 5.27 -10.41 -6.20
C SER A 259 6.64 -10.09 -6.82
N PRO A 260 7.50 -9.29 -6.15
CA PRO A 260 8.80 -8.91 -6.71
C PRO A 260 9.70 -10.13 -6.98
N ASP A 261 10.62 -10.00 -7.94
CA ASP A 261 11.64 -11.03 -8.19
C ASP A 261 12.64 -11.08 -7.02
N LEU A 262 12.46 -12.09 -6.15
CA LEU A 262 13.27 -12.29 -4.97
C LEU A 262 14.74 -12.64 -5.29
N GLY A 263 15.00 -13.30 -6.43
CA GLY A 263 16.35 -13.65 -6.87
C GLY A 263 17.15 -12.41 -7.26
N LEU A 264 16.52 -11.51 -8.01
CA LEU A 264 17.13 -10.24 -8.37
C LEU A 264 17.28 -9.31 -7.14
N TYR A 265 16.27 -9.25 -6.28
CA TYR A 265 16.33 -8.50 -5.02
C TYR A 265 17.51 -8.97 -4.15
N CYS A 266 17.63 -10.28 -3.94
CA CYS A 266 18.75 -10.93 -3.23
C CYS A 266 20.11 -10.58 -3.84
N SER A 267 20.23 -10.69 -5.16
CA SER A 267 21.49 -10.41 -5.88
C SER A 267 21.96 -8.97 -5.71
N ILE A 268 21.04 -8.00 -5.68
CA ILE A 268 21.36 -6.58 -5.52
C ILE A 268 21.80 -6.29 -4.09
N LEU A 269 21.07 -6.77 -3.08
CA LEU A 269 21.45 -6.57 -1.67
C LEU A 269 22.83 -7.15 -1.38
N ASN A 270 23.12 -8.34 -1.91
CA ASN A 270 24.42 -9.01 -1.76
C ASN A 270 25.63 -8.23 -2.32
N ARG A 271 25.42 -7.17 -3.12
CA ARG A 271 26.52 -6.28 -3.55
C ARG A 271 27.09 -5.43 -2.41
N LYS A 272 26.30 -5.18 -1.36
CA LYS A 272 26.63 -4.26 -0.27
C LYS A 272 26.49 -4.90 1.11
N GLN A 273 25.61 -5.88 1.24
CA GLN A 273 25.42 -6.70 2.44
C GLN A 273 25.69 -8.14 2.03
N ALA A 274 26.93 -8.61 2.20
CA ALA A 274 27.17 -10.05 2.09
C ALA A 274 26.27 -10.77 3.11
N HIS A 275 26.03 -12.07 2.93
CA HIS A 275 25.40 -12.98 3.91
C HIS A 275 23.89 -13.28 3.78
N LEU A 276 23.13 -12.71 2.82
CA LEU A 276 21.71 -13.09 2.63
C LEU A 276 21.56 -14.22 1.60
N ASP A 277 20.99 -15.36 1.99
CA ASP A 277 20.60 -16.42 1.06
C ASP A 277 19.23 -16.11 0.42
N LEU A 278 19.03 -16.59 -0.82
CA LEU A 278 17.72 -16.53 -1.47
C LEU A 278 16.67 -17.29 -0.67
N ARG A 279 17.03 -18.38 0.01
CA ARG A 279 16.09 -19.12 0.87
C ARG A 279 15.59 -18.27 2.03
N ASP A 280 16.46 -17.48 2.66
CA ASP A 280 16.08 -16.58 3.75
C ASP A 280 15.09 -15.51 3.25
N ILE A 281 15.34 -14.96 2.06
CA ILE A 281 14.44 -13.96 1.47
C ILE A 281 13.09 -14.58 1.07
N GLN A 282 13.09 -15.81 0.58
CA GLN A 282 11.85 -16.57 0.31
C GLN A 282 11.06 -16.84 1.60
N ALA A 283 11.76 -17.18 2.67
CA ALA A 283 11.19 -17.35 4.00
C ALA A 283 10.55 -16.05 4.51
N VAL A 284 11.24 -14.91 4.41
CA VAL A 284 10.71 -13.59 4.77
C VAL A 284 9.50 -13.21 3.92
N ALA A 285 9.52 -13.50 2.62
CA ALA A 285 8.38 -13.28 1.74
C ALA A 285 7.17 -14.15 2.13
N ALA A 286 7.39 -15.37 2.63
CA ALA A 286 6.33 -16.22 3.16
C ALA A 286 5.72 -15.65 4.45
N CYS A 287 6.53 -15.09 5.36
CA CYS A 287 6.03 -14.27 6.48
C CYS A 287 5.22 -13.08 5.94
N GLY A 288 5.73 -12.41 4.90
CA GLY A 288 5.07 -11.32 4.20
C GLY A 288 3.66 -11.64 3.74
N ASN A 289 3.43 -12.84 3.23
CA ASN A 289 2.09 -13.30 2.86
C ASN A 289 1.13 -13.32 4.06
N LEU A 290 1.58 -13.79 5.22
CA LEU A 290 0.79 -13.82 6.46
C LEU A 290 0.51 -12.41 6.97
N LEU A 291 1.54 -11.56 7.05
CA LEU A 291 1.41 -10.17 7.51
C LEU A 291 0.47 -9.37 6.59
N ARG A 292 0.53 -9.62 5.28
CA ARG A 292 -0.36 -8.97 4.31
C ARG A 292 -1.84 -9.29 4.55
N MET A 293 -2.15 -10.50 5.00
CA MET A 293 -3.53 -10.84 5.37
C MET A 293 -3.98 -10.09 6.62
N VAL A 294 -3.09 -9.92 7.60
CA VAL A 294 -3.38 -9.16 8.81
C VAL A 294 -3.74 -7.72 8.43
N ASP A 295 -2.97 -7.10 7.52
CA ASP A 295 -3.31 -5.78 6.97
C ASP A 295 -4.70 -5.79 6.29
N GLN A 296 -4.99 -6.79 5.45
CA GLN A 296 -6.27 -6.87 4.74
C GLN A 296 -7.47 -7.01 5.68
N ILE A 297 -7.36 -7.87 6.69
CA ILE A 297 -8.39 -8.03 7.72
C ILE A 297 -8.55 -6.71 8.46
N SER A 298 -7.43 -6.12 8.92
CA SER A 298 -7.45 -4.85 9.61
C SER A 298 -8.10 -3.73 8.80
N TRP A 299 -7.88 -3.66 7.48
CA TRP A 299 -8.50 -2.63 6.63
C TRP A 299 -9.96 -2.92 6.34
N ALA A 300 -10.33 -4.20 6.18
CA ALA A 300 -11.73 -4.59 6.04
C ALA A 300 -12.54 -4.25 7.30
N THR A 301 -11.85 -4.13 8.43
CA THR A 301 -12.46 -3.96 9.74
C THR A 301 -12.11 -2.63 10.43
N ALA A 302 -11.30 -1.78 9.80
CA ALA A 302 -11.05 -0.41 10.25
C ALA A 302 -12.30 0.47 10.03
N ASP A 303 -12.38 1.60 10.73
CA ASP A 303 -13.53 2.52 10.78
C ASP A 303 -14.78 2.02 11.56
N GLN A 304 -14.64 1.02 12.44
CA GLN A 304 -15.76 0.41 13.18
C GLN A 304 -16.01 0.93 14.60
N GLU A 305 -15.57 2.15 14.95
CA GLU A 305 -15.92 2.74 16.27
C GLU A 305 -17.43 3.02 16.40
N PHE A 306 -18.17 3.12 15.29
CA PHE A 306 -19.63 3.21 15.27
C PHE A 306 -20.21 2.37 14.13
N VAL A 307 -20.63 1.14 14.45
CA VAL A 307 -21.08 0.13 13.49
C VAL A 307 -22.46 0.49 12.94
N PHE A 308 -22.51 1.08 11.74
CA PHE A 308 -23.72 1.00 10.94
C PHE A 308 -23.83 -0.41 10.33
N PRO A 309 -25.00 -1.08 10.38
CA PRO A 309 -25.16 -2.46 9.88
C PRO A 309 -24.64 -2.72 8.46
N ALA A 310 -24.72 -1.71 7.57
CA ALA A 310 -24.24 -1.82 6.20
C ALA A 310 -22.71 -1.92 6.07
N GLN A 311 -21.94 -1.34 7.00
CA GLN A 311 -20.49 -1.42 7.00
C GLN A 311 -20.00 -2.81 7.42
N LEU A 312 -20.68 -3.43 8.39
CA LEU A 312 -20.40 -4.79 8.83
C LEU A 312 -20.64 -5.83 7.72
N VAL A 313 -21.72 -5.70 6.95
CA VAL A 313 -21.99 -6.58 5.79
C VAL A 313 -20.85 -6.49 4.77
N LYS A 314 -20.39 -5.28 4.44
CA LYS A 314 -19.27 -5.09 3.51
C LYS A 314 -17.97 -5.69 4.04
N ALA A 315 -17.70 -5.56 5.34
CA ALA A 315 -16.54 -6.17 5.98
C ALA A 315 -16.61 -7.71 5.88
N ILE A 316 -17.76 -8.30 6.20
CA ILE A 316 -18.00 -9.75 6.10
C ILE A 316 -17.77 -10.25 4.66
N ASP A 317 -18.29 -9.55 3.65
CA ASP A 317 -18.08 -9.94 2.24
C ASP A 317 -16.59 -9.92 1.85
N LEU A 318 -15.82 -8.94 2.33
CA LEU A 318 -14.38 -8.87 2.10
C LEU A 318 -13.66 -10.00 2.82
N LEU A 319 -13.94 -10.22 4.09
CA LEU A 319 -13.38 -11.31 4.90
C LEU A 319 -13.64 -12.67 4.26
N ARG A 320 -14.86 -12.90 3.76
CA ARG A 320 -15.23 -14.11 3.02
C ARG A 320 -14.38 -14.32 1.78
N SER A 321 -14.03 -13.24 1.08
CA SER A 321 -13.14 -13.30 -0.08
C SER A 321 -11.68 -13.60 0.26
N TYR A 322 -11.27 -13.38 1.53
CA TYR A 322 -9.90 -13.58 1.99
C TYR A 322 -9.67 -14.93 2.66
N GLU A 323 -10.70 -15.57 3.23
CA GLU A 323 -10.58 -16.79 4.06
C GLU A 323 -9.74 -17.90 3.41
N SER A 324 -10.00 -18.23 2.15
CA SER A 324 -9.25 -19.27 1.42
C SER A 324 -7.77 -18.91 1.24
N SER A 325 -7.48 -17.63 0.94
CA SER A 325 -6.11 -17.14 0.82
C SER A 325 -5.36 -17.18 2.16
N ILE A 326 -6.07 -16.88 3.26
CA ILE A 326 -5.52 -16.93 4.61
C ILE A 326 -5.06 -18.35 4.96
N LEU A 327 -5.99 -19.29 4.84
CA LEU A 327 -5.72 -20.70 5.10
C LEU A 327 -4.64 -21.25 4.18
N GLY A 328 -4.64 -20.84 2.90
CA GLY A 328 -3.66 -21.25 1.90
C GLY A 328 -2.24 -20.86 2.28
N ALA A 329 -2.02 -19.60 2.70
CA ALA A 329 -0.68 -19.16 3.06
C ALA A 329 -0.24 -19.58 4.46
N LEU A 330 -1.15 -19.79 5.42
CA LEU A 330 -0.83 -20.48 6.68
C LEU A 330 -0.29 -21.89 6.42
N ARG A 331 -1.01 -22.70 5.64
CA ARG A 331 -0.56 -24.06 5.27
C ARG A 331 0.71 -24.08 4.44
N ALA A 332 0.93 -23.05 3.62
CA ALA A 332 2.18 -22.93 2.86
C ALA A 332 3.36 -22.61 3.77
N PHE A 333 3.15 -21.70 4.74
CA PHE A 333 4.15 -21.37 5.75
C PHE A 333 4.49 -22.59 6.59
N GLU A 334 3.52 -23.26 7.21
CA GLU A 334 3.75 -24.46 8.04
C GLU A 334 4.51 -25.56 7.28
N ARG A 335 4.16 -25.83 6.02
CA ARG A 335 4.86 -26.84 5.19
C ARG A 335 6.30 -26.46 4.85
N SER A 336 6.64 -25.19 4.87
CA SER A 336 8.01 -24.72 4.60
C SER A 336 8.94 -24.93 5.80
N TRP A 337 8.37 -25.23 6.98
CA TRP A 337 9.06 -25.31 8.27
C TRP A 337 8.79 -26.59 9.08
N ALA A 338 8.06 -27.55 8.50
CA ALA A 338 7.89 -28.90 9.02
C ALA A 338 8.99 -29.84 8.52
#